data_AF-A0A401TRU1-F1
#
_entry.id   AF-A0A401TRU1-F1
#
_cell.length_a   1.000
_cell.length_b   1.000
_cell.length_c   1.000
_cell.angle_alpha   90.00
_cell.angle_beta   90.00
_cell.angle_gamma   90.00
#
_symmetry.space_group_name_H-M   'P 1'
#
loop_
_entity.id
_entity.type
_entity.pdbx_description
1 polymer ?
#
loop_
_entity_poly.entity_id
_entity_poly.type
_entity_poly.pdbx_seq_one_letter_code
_entity_poly.pdbx_strand_id
1 'polypeptide(L)' 'MARGRGVRLQKYTSSELSDVAVFDAKTGLTWKDSAGREHSMSMKELADWRGNRADAGRLAHGLPKSNKFNRGVE' A
#
# COMPACT_ATOMS: atom_id res chain seq x y z
N MET A 1 -10.82 2.99 -18.43
CA MET A 1 -9.85 3.85 -19.16
C MET A 1 -9.17 2.97 -20.20
N ALA A 2 -9.50 3.11 -21.49
CA ALA A 2 -8.94 2.22 -22.52
C ALA A 2 -7.45 2.49 -22.81
N ARG A 3 -6.95 3.69 -22.49
CA ARG A 3 -5.54 4.11 -22.57
C ARG A 3 -5.40 5.56 -22.07
N GLY A 4 -4.22 5.93 -21.57
CA GLY A 4 -3.91 7.28 -21.07
C GLY A 4 -3.06 7.25 -19.81
N ARG A 5 -2.68 8.43 -19.28
CA ARG A 5 -1.84 8.57 -18.07
C ARG A 5 -2.45 7.97 -16.79
N GLY A 6 -3.71 7.55 -16.83
CA GLY A 6 -4.40 6.99 -15.68
C GLY A 6 -4.85 8.05 -14.67
N VAL A 7 -5.40 7.56 -13.56
CA VAL A 7 -5.82 8.38 -12.43
C VAL A 7 -4.72 8.32 -11.37
N ARG A 8 -4.42 9.46 -10.74
CA ARG A 8 -3.44 9.54 -9.65
C ARG A 8 -3.89 8.70 -8.45
N LEU A 9 -2.98 7.90 -7.91
CA LEU A 9 -3.21 7.07 -6.72
C LEU A 9 -2.87 7.81 -5.42
N GLN A 10 -1.68 8.42 -5.35
CA GLN A 10 -1.20 9.20 -4.20
C GLN A 10 -0.47 10.45 -4.69
N LYS A 11 -0.56 11.54 -3.94
CA LYS A 11 0.15 12.79 -4.25
C LYS A 11 1.52 12.81 -3.56
N TYR A 12 2.54 13.11 -4.35
CA TYR A 12 3.91 13.33 -3.88
C TYR A 12 4.49 14.60 -4.52
N THR A 13 5.37 15.29 -3.81
CA THR A 13 6.04 16.51 -4.30
C THR A 13 7.47 16.23 -4.77
N SER A 14 8.23 15.47 -3.99
CA SER A 14 9.65 15.16 -4.26
C SER A 14 9.99 13.69 -4.04
N SER A 15 8.97 12.84 -4.05
CA SER A 15 9.09 11.39 -3.90
C SER A 15 8.26 10.69 -4.96
N GLU A 16 8.48 9.39 -5.12
CA GLU A 16 7.75 8.54 -6.04
C GLU A 16 6.96 7.46 -5.30
N LEU A 17 6.09 6.77 -6.04
CA LEU A 17 5.34 5.63 -5.54
C LEU A 17 6.28 4.41 -5.47
N SER A 18 6.52 3.90 -4.26
CA SER A 18 7.45 2.78 -4.04
C SER A 18 6.84 1.42 -4.41
N ASP A 19 5.58 1.18 -4.02
CA ASP A 19 4.92 -0.10 -4.23
C ASP A 19 3.38 0.03 -4.19
N VAL A 20 2.68 -0.91 -4.81
CA VAL A 20 1.22 -1.01 -4.82
C VAL A 20 0.82 -2.48 -4.68
N ALA A 21 -0.05 -2.77 -3.72
CA ALA A 21 -0.61 -4.09 -3.52
C ALA A 21 -2.14 -4.03 -3.51
N VAL A 22 -2.78 -5.06 -4.07
CA VAL A 22 -4.22 -5.29 -3.98
C VAL A 22 -4.44 -6.50 -3.07
N PHE A 23 -5.44 -6.42 -2.22
CA PHE A 23 -5.77 -7.48 -1.26
C PHE A 23 -7.27 -7.48 -0.97
N ASP A 24 -7.79 -8.63 -0.50
CA ASP A 24 -9.17 -8.74 -0.08
C ASP A 24 -9.35 -8.11 1.32
N ALA A 25 -10.36 -7.25 1.46
CA ALA A 25 -10.60 -6.55 2.71
C ALA A 25 -10.92 -7.50 3.89
N LYS A 26 -11.50 -8.68 3.64
CA LYS A 26 -11.78 -9.67 4.69
C LYS A 26 -10.50 -10.35 5.18
N THR A 27 -9.53 -10.58 4.29
CA THR A 27 -8.23 -11.20 4.67
C THR A 27 -7.26 -10.19 5.27
N GLY A 28 -7.42 -8.90 4.94
CA GLY A 28 -6.46 -7.87 5.31
C GLY A 28 -5.23 -7.86 4.42
N LEU A 29 -4.30 -6.95 4.72
CA LEU A 29 -3.05 -6.80 3.99
C LEU A 29 -2.01 -7.73 4.61
N THR A 30 -1.42 -8.62 3.81
CA THR A 30 -0.27 -9.43 4.22
C THR A 30 0.94 -9.13 3.36
N TRP A 31 2.12 -9.10 3.98
CA TRP A 31 3.39 -8.83 3.30
C TRP A 31 4.53 -9.63 3.93
N LYS A 32 5.61 -9.80 3.16
CA LYS A 32 6.85 -10.43 3.63
C LYS A 32 7.91 -9.38 3.89
N ASP A 33 8.52 -9.43 5.07
CA ASP A 33 9.70 -8.63 5.34
C ASP A 33 10.93 -9.16 4.58
N SER A 34 12.02 -8.41 4.61
CA SER A 34 13.29 -8.81 3.98
C SER A 34 13.94 -10.04 4.64
N ALA A 35 13.47 -10.47 5.81
CA ALA A 35 13.92 -11.67 6.52
C ALA A 35 12.99 -12.88 6.26
N GLY A 36 12.01 -12.76 5.36
CA GLY A 36 11.09 -13.82 4.98
C GLY A 36 9.94 -14.06 5.96
N ARG A 37 9.74 -13.19 6.96
CA ARG A 37 8.62 -13.28 7.90
C ARG A 37 7.36 -12.70 7.29
N GLU A 38 6.27 -13.41 7.46
CA GLU A 38 4.94 -12.95 7.06
C GLU A 38 4.33 -12.07 8.15
N HIS A 39 3.94 -10.87 7.76
CA HIS A 39 3.17 -9.95 8.57
C HIS A 39 1.78 -9.80 7.97
N SER A 40 0.79 -9.56 8.83
CA SER A 40 -0.58 -9.29 8.43
C SER A 40 -1.12 -8.10 9.23
N MET A 41 -1.92 -7.26 8.56
CA MET A 41 -2.71 -6.21 9.17
C MET A 41 -4.16 -6.37 8.73
N SER A 42 -5.05 -6.36 9.73
CA SER A 42 -6.48 -6.36 9.54
C SER A 42 -6.98 -5.00 9.01
N MET A 43 -8.19 -4.98 8.46
CA MET A 43 -8.82 -3.72 8.03
C MET A 43 -9.04 -2.71 9.17
N LYS A 44 -9.12 -3.19 10.42
CA LYS A 44 -9.25 -2.31 11.58
C LYS A 44 -7.95 -1.51 11.82
N GLU A 45 -6.81 -2.17 11.66
CA GLU A 45 -5.50 -1.52 11.77
C GLU A 45 -5.23 -0.63 10.56
N LEU A 46 -5.63 -1.07 9.36
CA LEU A 46 -5.50 -0.28 8.13
C LEU A 46 -6.41 0.95 8.07
N ALA A 47 -7.38 1.07 8.98
CA ALA A 47 -8.32 2.19 9.02
C ALA A 47 -7.60 3.55 9.15
N ASP A 48 -6.47 3.60 9.86
CA ASP A 48 -5.69 4.82 10.06
C ASP A 48 -5.05 5.35 8.77
N TRP A 49 -4.83 4.49 7.79
CA TRP A 49 -4.28 4.85 6.47
C TRP A 49 -5.34 4.93 5.38
N ARG A 50 -6.61 4.64 5.70
CA ARG A 50 -7.71 4.75 4.74
C ARG A 50 -8.05 6.22 4.53
N GLY A 51 -7.95 6.68 3.29
CA GLY A 51 -8.25 8.07 2.91
C GLY A 51 -8.79 8.18 1.49
N ASN A 52 -8.97 9.41 1.02
CA ASN A 52 -9.39 9.64 -0.35
C ASN A 52 -8.25 9.32 -1.33
N ARG A 53 -8.62 8.79 -2.50
CA ARG A 53 -7.66 8.58 -3.59
C ARG A 53 -7.05 9.91 -4.02
N ALA A 54 -5.77 9.90 -4.36
CA ALA A 54 -4.95 11.04 -4.78
C ALA A 54 -4.53 12.03 -3.68
N ASP A 55 -4.92 11.81 -2.42
CA ASP A 55 -4.33 12.54 -1.29
C ASP A 55 -2.87 12.10 -1.04
N ALA A 56 -2.16 12.84 -0.19
CA ALA A 56 -0.80 12.47 0.21
C ALA A 56 -0.76 11.27 1.16
N GLY A 57 -1.89 10.92 1.79
CA GLY A 57 -1.98 9.83 2.77
C GLY A 57 -1.34 10.18 4.12
N ARG A 58 -1.21 9.16 4.98
CA ARG A 58 -0.59 9.24 6.31
C ARG A 58 0.77 8.53 6.29
N LEU A 59 1.70 8.99 7.13
CA LEU A 59 3.01 8.36 7.24
C LEU A 59 2.88 6.89 7.69
N ALA A 60 3.62 6.01 7.03
CA ALA A 60 3.59 4.58 7.24
C ALA A 60 4.32 4.20 8.54
N HIS A 61 3.58 3.76 9.56
CA HIS A 61 4.14 3.22 10.81
C HIS A 61 3.70 1.76 10.98
N GLY A 62 4.64 0.86 11.27
CA GLY A 62 4.35 -0.59 11.37
C GLY A 62 4.26 -1.33 10.02
N LEU A 63 4.40 -0.62 8.90
CA LEU A 63 4.52 -1.16 7.54
C LEU A 63 5.99 -1.57 7.25
N PRO A 64 6.25 -2.36 6.19
CA PRO A 64 7.60 -2.89 5.94
C PRO A 64 8.62 -1.77 5.72
N LYS A 65 9.76 -1.86 6.42
CA LYS A 65 10.87 -0.88 6.32
C LYS A 65 11.48 -0.78 4.92
N SER A 66 11.32 -1.83 4.11
CA SER A 66 11.74 -1.86 2.70
C SER A 66 10.83 -1.01 1.79
N ASN A 67 9.72 -0.47 2.29
CA ASN A 67 8.66 0.21 1.51
C ASN A 67 8.11 -0.66 0.37
N LYS A 68 8.25 -1.98 0.47
CA LYS A 68 7.75 -2.95 -0.49
C LYS A 68 6.99 -4.05 0.23
N PHE A 69 5.83 -4.41 -0.29
CA PHE A 69 4.97 -5.46 0.21
C PHE A 69 5.37 -6.84 -0.33
N ASN A 70 6.20 -6.88 -1.39
CA ASN A 70 6.61 -8.12 -2.07
C ASN A 70 5.42 -9.00 -2.46
N ARG A 71 4.30 -8.36 -2.79
CA ARG A 71 3.05 -8.99 -3.19
C ARG A 71 2.84 -8.68 -4.65
N GLY A 72 2.84 -9.70 -5.51
CA GLY A 72 2.50 -9.52 -6.91
C GLY A 72 1.07 -9.00 -7.02
N VAL A 73 0.83 -8.11 -7.97
CA VAL A 73 -0.53 -7.88 -8.47
C VAL A 73 -0.84 -9.10 -9.34
N GLU A 74 -1.65 -10.01 -8.82
CA GLU A 74 -2.20 -11.14 -9.59
C GLU A 74 -3.41 -10.68 -10.40
#